data_AF-A0A1S9ATS3-F1
#
_entry.id   AF-A0A1S9ATS3-F1
#
_cell.length_a   1.000
_cell.length_b   1.000
_cell.length_c   1.000
_cell.angle_alpha   90.00
_cell.angle_beta   90.00
_cell.angle_gamma   90.00
#
_symmetry.space_group_name_H-M   'P 1'
#
loop_
_entity.id
_entity.type
_entity.pdbx_description
1 polymer ?
#
loop_
_entity_poly.entity_id
_entity_poly.type
_entity_poly.pdbx_seq_one_letter_code
_entity_poly.pdbx_strand_id
1 'polypeptide(L)' 'MTIIKIIRKYVEGMIFNDIISILLFCAFAYLFNFNFHRDNYAYAIVMFIGIMVFYGDFYHHLPINWKLYILLIATFL' A
#
# COMPACT_ATOMS: atom_id res chain seq x y z
N MET A 1 29.02 -2.04 -19.99
CA MET A 1 28.35 -1.67 -18.72
C MET A 1 26.89 -1.44 -19.04
N THR A 2 26.15 -2.52 -18.98
CA THR A 2 25.23 -2.92 -20.05
C THR A 2 23.80 -2.78 -19.53
N ILE A 3 22.86 -2.41 -20.39
CA ILE A 3 21.42 -2.14 -20.15
C ILE A 3 20.77 -2.95 -18.99
N ILE A 4 21.17 -4.21 -18.81
CA ILE A 4 20.81 -5.09 -17.67
C ILE A 4 21.01 -4.42 -16.29
N LYS A 5 22.10 -3.66 -16.05
CA LYS A 5 22.33 -2.96 -14.78
C LYS A 5 21.31 -1.84 -14.55
N ILE A 6 20.88 -1.16 -15.61
CA ILE A 6 19.89 -0.07 -15.53
C ILE A 6 18.52 -0.67 -15.24
N ILE A 7 18.13 -1.72 -15.95
CA ILE A 7 16.87 -2.43 -15.72
C ILE A 7 16.82 -2.96 -14.28
N ARG A 8 17.90 -3.59 -13.81
CA ARG A 8 17.98 -4.09 -12.44
C ARG A 8 17.79 -2.99 -11.39
N LYS A 9 18.42 -1.83 -11.57
CA LYS A 9 18.25 -0.67 -10.67
C LYS A 9 16.81 -0.13 -10.68
N TYR A 10 16.14 -0.13 -11.84
CA TYR A 10 14.74 0.25 -11.94
C TYR A 10 13.82 -0.75 -11.23
N VAL A 11 14.04 -2.05 -11.42
CA VAL A 11 13.28 -3.11 -10.74
C VAL A 11 13.49 -3.06 -9.23
N GLU A 12 14.73 -2.87 -8.76
CA GLU A 12 15.03 -2.70 -7.34
C GLU A 12 14.34 -1.45 -6.75
N GLY A 13 14.28 -0.35 -7.51
CA GLY A 13 13.55 0.86 -7.13
C GLY A 13 12.03 0.65 -7.05
N MET A 14 11.44 -0.09 -7.99
CA MET A 14 10.02 -0.44 -7.94
C MET A 14 9.68 -1.32 -6.74
N ILE A 15 10.47 -2.37 -6.48
CA ILE A 15 10.27 -3.26 -5.33
C ILE A 15 10.37 -2.49 -4.01
N PHE A 16 11.31 -1.55 -3.90
CA PHE A 16 11.46 -0.72 -2.71
C PHE A 16 10.22 0.17 -2.46
N ASN A 17 9.68 0.78 -3.52
CA ASN A 17 8.44 1.54 -3.43
C ASN A 17 7.26 0.67 -2.97
N ASP A 18 7.13 -0.55 -3.51
CA ASP A 18 6.07 -1.47 -3.11
C ASP A 18 6.14 -1.85 -1.62
N ILE A 19 7.36 -2.08 -1.11
CA ILE A 19 7.60 -2.35 0.31
C ILE A 19 7.19 -1.16 1.17
N ILE A 20 7.56 0.06 0.77
CA ILE A 20 7.18 1.29 1.47
C ILE A 20 5.66 1.45 1.46
N SER A 21 5.00 1.25 0.32
CA SER A 21 3.56 1.39 0.19
C SER A 21 2.81 0.38 1.06
N ILE A 22 3.28 -0.87 1.17
CA ILE A 22 2.73 -1.85 2.13
C ILE A 22 2.94 -1.40 3.58
N LEU A 23 4.14 -0.95 3.94
CA LEU A 23 4.44 -0.47 5.30
C LEU A 23 3.55 0.70 5.70
N LEU A 24 3.36 1.66 4.79
CA LEU A 24 2.49 2.80 5.01
C LEU A 24 1.02 2.37 5.07
N PHE A 25 0.56 1.49 4.18
CA PHE A 25 -0.78 0.91 4.27
C PHE A 25 -1.05 0.30 5.66
N CYS A 26 -0.14 -0.53 6.17
CA CYS A 26 -0.27 -1.15 7.49
C CYS A 26 -0.27 -0.10 8.63
N ALA A 27 0.62 0.89 8.57
CA ALA A 27 0.70 1.95 9.57
C ALA A 27 -0.59 2.79 9.61
N PHE A 28 -1.12 3.16 8.45
CA PHE A 28 -2.36 3.93 8.33
C PHE A 28 -3.57 3.08 8.76
N ALA A 29 -3.62 1.79 8.43
CA ALA A 29 -4.67 0.88 8.90
C ALA A 29 -4.68 0.75 10.44
N TYR A 30 -3.49 0.62 11.04
CA TYR A 30 -3.36 0.61 12.49
C TYR A 30 -3.84 1.92 13.12
N LEU A 31 -3.39 3.07 12.59
CA LEU A 31 -3.78 4.39 13.08
C LEU A 31 -5.27 4.68 12.86
N PHE A 32 -5.85 4.21 11.76
CA PHE A 32 -7.29 4.27 11.52
C PHE A 32 -8.03 3.56 12.63
N ASN A 33 -7.67 2.30 12.89
CA ASN A 33 -8.31 1.49 13.91
C ASN A 33 -8.17 2.11 15.30
N PHE A 34 -6.98 2.63 15.63
CA PHE A 34 -6.72 3.33 16.88
C PHE A 34 -7.55 4.60 17.08
N ASN A 35 -7.67 5.44 16.04
CA ASN A 35 -8.44 6.68 16.11
C ASN A 35 -9.95 6.40 16.12
N PHE A 36 -10.41 5.40 15.36
CA PHE A 36 -11.81 5.01 15.30
C PHE A 36 -12.31 4.49 16.65
N HIS A 37 -11.54 3.62 17.32
CA HIS A 37 -11.86 3.12 18.68
C HIS A 37 -11.87 4.20 19.77
N ARG A 38 -11.31 5.38 19.49
CA ARG A 38 -11.29 6.53 20.42
C ARG A 38 -12.28 7.63 20.03
N ASP A 39 -13.21 7.33 19.13
CA ASP A 39 -14.19 8.28 18.59
C ASP A 39 -13.54 9.51 17.92
N ASN A 40 -12.26 9.41 17.54
CA ASN A 40 -11.54 10.49 16.86
C ASN A 40 -11.76 10.40 15.34
N TYR A 41 -13.01 10.56 14.92
CA TYR A 41 -13.46 10.31 13.56
C TYR A 41 -12.79 11.20 12.52
N ALA A 42 -12.45 12.45 12.86
CA ALA A 42 -11.74 13.36 11.95
C ALA A 42 -10.37 12.78 11.56
N TYR A 43 -9.59 12.31 12.54
CA TYR A 43 -8.32 11.68 12.26
C TYR A 43 -8.49 10.30 11.63
N ALA A 44 -9.50 9.51 12.04
CA ALA A 44 -9.78 8.23 11.40
C ALA A 44 -10.05 8.40 9.90
N ILE A 45 -10.82 9.41 9.48
CA ILE A 45 -11.04 9.69 8.05
C ILE A 45 -9.73 10.01 7.33
N VAL A 46 -8.85 10.83 7.91
CA VAL A 46 -7.53 11.11 7.33
C VAL A 46 -6.72 9.83 7.19
N MET A 47 -6.75 8.96 8.21
CA MET A 47 -6.06 7.68 8.15
C MET A 47 -6.63 6.77 7.05
N PHE A 48 -7.96 6.73 6.90
CA PHE A 48 -8.64 5.95 5.86
C PHE A 48 -8.27 6.42 4.44
N ILE A 49 -8.18 7.73 4.20
CA ILE A 49 -7.71 8.26 2.92
C ILE A 49 -6.28 7.79 2.64
N GLY A 50 -5.40 7.80 3.65
CA GLY A 50 -4.04 7.28 3.53
C GLY A 50 -4.02 5.80 3.16
N ILE A 51 -4.84 4.96 3.81
CA ILE A 51 -5.01 3.53 3.45
C ILE A 51 -5.34 3.41 1.95
N MET A 52 -6.31 4.17 1.45
CA MET A 52 -6.76 4.09 0.06
C MET A 52 -5.67 4.51 -0.94
N VAL A 53 -4.89 5.55 -0.62
CA VAL A 53 -3.79 6.01 -1.46
C VAL A 53 -2.69 4.94 -1.58
N PHE A 54 -2.21 4.42 -0.46
CA PHE A 54 -1.11 3.44 -0.47
C PHE A 54 -1.55 2.07 -0.99
N TYR A 55 -2.80 1.67 -0.71
CA TYR A 55 -3.40 0.49 -1.34
C TYR A 55 -3.47 0.65 -2.86
N GLY A 56 -3.93 1.80 -3.35
CA GLY A 56 -4.03 2.07 -4.78
C GLY A 56 -2.68 2.05 -5.49
N ASP A 57 -1.65 2.65 -4.89
CA ASP A 57 -0.28 2.63 -5.40
C ASP A 57 0.27 1.20 -5.49
N PHE A 58 0.18 0.44 -4.40
CA PHE A 58 0.60 -0.97 -4.36
C PHE A 58 -0.19 -1.84 -5.37
N TYR A 59 -1.49 -1.60 -5.51
CA TYR A 59 -2.36 -2.32 -6.43
C TYR A 59 -1.98 -2.08 -7.91
N HIS A 60 -1.40 -0.92 -8.25
CA HIS A 60 -0.97 -0.64 -9.62
C HIS A 60 0.25 -1.46 -10.03
N HIS A 61 1.22 -1.64 -9.13
CA HIS A 61 2.43 -2.41 -9.38
C HIS A 61 2.24 -3.93 -9.25
N LEU A 62 1.11 -4.36 -8.68
CA LEU A 62 0.81 -5.76 -8.50
C LEU A 62 0.71 -6.54 -9.83
N PRO A 63 1.28 -7.75 -9.93
CA PRO A 63 1.06 -8.62 -11.08
C PRO A 63 -0.44 -8.95 -11.23
N ILE A 64 -0.92 -9.04 -12.47
CA ILE A 64 -2.35 -9.24 -12.78
C ILE A 64 -2.97 -10.43 -12.02
N ASN A 65 -2.20 -11.51 -11.87
CA ASN A 65 -2.61 -12.74 -11.20
C ASN A 65 -2.91 -12.53 -9.71
N TRP A 66 -2.28 -11.54 -9.07
CA TRP A 66 -2.42 -11.27 -7.65
C TRP A 66 -3.48 -10.19 -7.35
N LYS A 67 -3.87 -9.38 -8.34
CA LYS A 67 -4.78 -8.24 -8.15
C LYS A 67 -6.13 -8.67 -7.58
N LEU A 68 -6.69 -9.78 -8.07
CA LEU A 68 -7.97 -10.29 -7.58
C LEU A 68 -7.89 -10.75 -6.12
N TYR A 69 -6.82 -11.46 -5.75
CA TYR A 69 -6.62 -11.95 -4.38
C TYR A 69 -6.46 -10.80 -3.38
N ILE A 70 -5.67 -9.78 -3.74
CA ILE A 70 -5.45 -8.63 -2.85
C ILE A 70 -6.70 -7.75 -2.74
N LEU A 71 -7.47 -7.60 -3.82
CA LEU A 71 -8.77 -6.92 -3.75
C LEU A 71 -9.74 -7.62 -2.79
N LEU A 72 -9.82 -8.95 -2.86
CA LEU A 72 -10.66 -9.74 -1.95
C LEU A 72 -10.20 -9.54 -0.51
N ILE A 73 -8.90 -9.68 -0.23
CA ILE A 73 -8.35 -9.46 1.11
C ILE A 73 -8.72 -8.07 1.63
N ALA A 74 -8.53 -7.01 0.83
CA ALA A 74 -8.84 -5.64 1.24
C ALA A 74 -10.34 -5.37 1.43
N THR A 75 -11.22 -6.13 0.77
CA THR A 75 -12.67 -5.96 0.90
C THR A 75 -13.21 -6.62 2.17
N PHE A 76 -12.57 -7.68 2.63
CA PHE A 76 -13.00 -8.48 3.78
C PHE A 76 -12.16 -8.29 5.05
N LEU A 77 -11.13 -7.45 5.00
CA LEU A 77 -10.39 -6.96 6.17
C LEU A 77 -11.12 -5.79 6.83
#